data_AF-A0A8T1FZ28-F1
#
_entry.id   AF-A0A8T1FZ28-F1
#
_cell.length_a   1.000
_cell.length_b   1.000
_cell.length_c   1.000
_cell.angle_alpha   90.00
_cell.angle_beta   90.00
_cell.angle_gamma   90.00
#
_symmetry.space_group_name_H-M   'P 1'
#
loop_
_entity.id
_entity.type
_entity.pdbx_description
1 polymer ?
#
loop_
_entity_poly.entity_id
_entity_poly.type
_entity_poly.pdbx_seq_one_letter_code
_entity_poly.pdbx_strand_id
1 'polypeptide(L)'
;MGRSKALTDQEYWWIIGLHDGGVSLHEIARKTGRSRTCVRKAIKEERGPHSDSGSEGSRAGRRPALTEREVQQLVRAAAAGDKFAAELKTELGIEASVRTVQRLLQRVDHLVYTKMDRTLPLTAAHKAARISWAEEHILNPGIWKYTAFSDEKKFNLDGPDGFKYYWRDMPQPAQSYVRRQNGGGSIMVWVAFSAEGKSELVILRGQQN
;
A
#
# COMPACT_ATOMS: atom_id res chain seq x y z
N MET A 1 32.31 0.86 15.07
CA MET A 1 32.21 0.33 13.69
C MET A 1 33.40 -0.59 13.41
N GLY A 2 33.20 -1.71 12.72
CA GLY A 2 34.31 -2.53 12.25
C GLY A 2 35.18 -1.74 11.28
N ARG A 3 36.49 -1.69 11.52
CA ARG A 3 37.44 -0.86 10.76
C ARG A 3 37.78 -1.45 9.38
N SER A 4 37.46 -2.72 9.13
CA SER A 4 37.79 -3.45 7.90
C SER A 4 36.59 -4.24 7.37
N LYS A 5 36.61 -4.56 6.08
CA LYS A 5 35.65 -5.49 5.45
C LYS A 5 35.61 -6.82 6.21
N ALA A 6 34.44 -7.44 6.26
CA ALA A 6 34.29 -8.80 6.79
C ALA A 6 35.20 -9.78 6.03
N LEU A 7 35.53 -10.90 6.68
CA LEU A 7 36.20 -12.01 6.00
C LEU A 7 35.24 -12.60 4.98
N THR A 8 35.74 -12.89 3.78
CA THR A 8 34.99 -13.74 2.84
C THR A 8 35.12 -15.19 3.29
N ASP A 9 34.19 -16.05 2.87
CA ASP A 9 34.22 -17.48 3.21
C ASP A 9 35.53 -18.14 2.77
N GLN A 10 36.05 -17.74 1.61
CA GLN A 10 37.34 -18.22 1.10
C GLN A 10 38.51 -17.80 2.01
N GLU A 11 38.54 -16.54 2.45
CA GLU A 11 39.58 -16.08 3.38
C GLU A 11 39.46 -16.73 4.75
N TYR A 12 38.23 -16.96 5.22
CA TYR A 12 37.93 -17.63 6.48
C TYR A 12 38.50 -19.05 6.50
N TRP A 13 38.17 -19.86 5.50
CA TRP A 13 38.69 -21.22 5.39
C TRP A 13 40.19 -21.28 5.10
N TRP A 14 40.72 -20.30 4.36
CA TRP A 14 42.17 -20.20 4.14
C TRP A 14 42.93 -19.90 5.44
N ILE A 15 42.39 -19.04 6.31
CA ILE A 15 42.94 -18.76 7.64
C ILE A 15 42.95 -20.03 8.50
N ILE A 16 41.84 -20.79 8.51
CA ILE A 16 41.72 -22.03 9.29
C ILE A 16 42.72 -23.07 8.78
N GLY A 17 42.80 -23.28 7.47
CA GLY A 17 43.75 -24.24 6.87
C GLY A 17 45.21 -23.89 7.17
N LEU A 18 45.59 -22.61 7.14
CA LEU A 18 46.95 -22.19 7.52
C LEU A 18 47.23 -22.40 9.01
N HIS A 19 46.24 -22.18 9.87
CA HIS A 19 46.35 -22.43 11.30
C HIS A 19 46.52 -23.92 11.60
N ASP A 20 45.72 -24.78 10.98
CA ASP A 20 45.81 -26.23 11.13
C ASP A 20 47.15 -26.77 10.60
N GLY A 21 47.74 -26.09 9.60
CA GLY A 21 49.12 -26.33 9.13
C GLY A 21 50.23 -25.81 10.05
N GLY A 22 49.92 -25.34 11.26
CA GLY A 22 50.90 -24.88 12.26
C GLY A 22 51.51 -23.50 11.99
N VAL A 23 50.97 -22.74 11.04
CA VAL A 23 51.49 -21.41 10.70
C VAL A 23 51.14 -20.40 11.80
N SER A 24 52.11 -19.58 12.22
CA SER A 24 51.88 -18.62 13.30
C SER A 24 50.84 -17.55 12.93
N LEU A 25 50.08 -17.05 13.91
CA LEU A 25 49.06 -16.01 13.70
C LEU A 25 49.59 -14.75 12.98
N HIS A 26 50.87 -14.42 13.20
CA HIS A 26 51.51 -13.27 12.57
C HIS A 26 51.80 -13.51 11.08
N GLU A 27 52.25 -14.72 10.76
CA GLU A 27 52.48 -15.18 9.39
C GLU A 27 51.16 -15.30 8.60
N ILE A 28 50.10 -15.82 9.24
CA ILE A 28 48.75 -15.87 8.66
C ILE A 28 48.23 -14.47 8.37
N ALA A 29 48.36 -13.53 9.31
CA ALA A 29 47.97 -12.14 9.11
C ALA A 29 48.71 -11.49 7.93
N ARG A 30 50.00 -11.79 7.75
CA ARG A 30 50.80 -11.30 6.61
C ARG A 30 50.34 -11.91 5.29
N LYS A 31 50.12 -13.23 5.24
CA LYS A 31 49.71 -13.96 4.02
C LYS A 31 48.30 -13.60 3.57
N THR A 32 47.38 -13.38 4.51
CA THR A 32 45.97 -13.06 4.23
C THR A 32 45.71 -11.56 4.13
N GLY A 33 46.68 -10.72 4.49
CA GLY A 33 46.51 -9.26 4.55
C GLY A 33 45.50 -8.80 5.61
N ARG A 34 45.12 -9.67 6.55
CA ARG A 34 44.12 -9.39 7.59
C ARG A 34 44.78 -9.12 8.94
N SER A 35 44.10 -8.35 9.80
CA SER A 35 44.64 -8.03 11.12
C SER A 35 44.79 -9.28 12.00
N ARG A 36 45.83 -9.32 12.84
CA ARG A 36 46.06 -10.43 13.79
C ARG A 36 44.86 -10.70 14.70
N THR A 37 44.08 -9.68 15.03
CA THR A 37 42.88 -9.79 15.85
C THR A 37 41.73 -10.47 15.09
N CYS A 38 41.60 -10.20 13.80
CA CYS A 38 40.61 -10.84 12.93
C CYS A 38 40.92 -12.33 12.74
N VAL A 39 42.19 -12.66 12.44
CA VAL A 39 42.66 -14.06 12.33
C VAL A 39 42.41 -14.83 13.64
N ARG A 40 42.77 -14.25 14.79
CA ARG A 40 42.54 -14.87 16.10
C ARG A 40 41.06 -15.09 16.41
N LYS A 41 40.18 -14.17 16.00
CA LYS A 41 38.73 -14.31 16.17
C LYS A 41 38.18 -15.47 15.34
N ALA A 42 38.51 -15.53 14.05
CA ALA A 42 38.08 -16.61 13.17
C ALA A 42 38.50 -17.99 13.70
N ILE A 43 39.75 -18.12 14.15
CA ILE A 43 40.23 -19.38 14.76
C ILE A 43 39.51 -19.70 16.06
N LYS A 44 39.23 -18.70 16.90
CA LYS A 44 38.49 -18.89 18.16
C LYS A 44 37.02 -19.27 17.91
N GLU A 45 36.40 -18.70 16.89
CA GLU A 45 35.03 -19.04 16.46
C GLU A 45 34.97 -20.49 15.97
N GLU A 46 35.95 -20.93 15.15
CA GLU A 46 35.94 -22.28 14.57
C GLU A 46 36.43 -23.39 15.53
N ARG A 47 37.55 -23.15 16.22
CA ARG A 47 38.29 -24.17 16.99
C ARG A 47 38.21 -23.96 18.51
N GLY A 48 37.56 -22.87 18.95
CA GLY A 48 37.35 -22.61 20.37
C GLY A 48 36.23 -23.46 20.98
N PRO A 49 36.06 -23.42 22.32
CA PRO A 49 34.93 -24.05 22.97
C PRO A 49 33.63 -23.50 22.37
N HIS A 50 32.82 -24.39 21.79
CA HIS A 50 31.49 -24.01 21.30
C HIS A 50 30.65 -23.62 22.52
N SER A 51 30.32 -22.35 22.67
CA SER A 51 29.29 -21.96 23.64
C SER A 51 27.93 -22.35 23.05
N ASP A 52 27.18 -23.22 23.72
CA ASP A 52 25.79 -23.61 23.37
C ASP A 52 24.80 -22.43 23.30
N SER A 53 25.23 -21.20 23.58
CA SER A 53 24.47 -19.99 23.26
C SER A 53 24.56 -19.70 21.75
N GLY A 54 23.93 -20.57 20.95
CA GLY A 54 23.77 -20.45 19.51
C GLY A 54 22.86 -19.28 19.15
N SER A 55 23.44 -18.08 19.10
CA SER A 55 23.07 -17.04 18.15
C SER A 55 24.13 -15.95 18.27
N GLU A 56 24.88 -15.67 17.21
CA GLU A 56 25.44 -14.34 17.07
C GLU A 56 24.26 -13.37 17.15
N GLY A 57 24.11 -12.70 18.30
CA GLY A 57 23.00 -11.81 18.54
C GLY A 57 22.92 -10.83 17.36
N SER A 58 21.81 -10.89 16.63
CA SER A 58 21.58 -10.00 15.49
C SER A 58 21.87 -8.58 15.95
N ARG A 59 22.71 -7.87 15.19
CA ARG A 59 23.06 -6.50 15.56
C ARG A 59 21.76 -5.74 15.78
N ALA A 60 21.60 -5.18 16.98
CA ALA A 60 20.44 -4.38 17.30
C ALA A 60 20.26 -3.34 16.19
N GLY A 61 19.14 -3.46 15.48
CA GLY A 61 18.83 -2.59 14.36
C GLY A 61 18.70 -1.14 14.82
N ARG A 62 18.61 -0.22 13.86
CA ARG A 62 18.25 1.17 14.17
C ARG A 62 16.91 1.18 14.91
N ARG A 63 16.84 1.95 16.00
CA ARG A 63 15.58 2.14 16.73
C ARG A 63 14.47 2.60 15.77
N PRO A 64 13.27 2.01 15.82
CA PRO A 64 12.14 2.47 15.04
C PRO A 64 11.85 3.95 15.28
N ALA A 65 11.40 4.65 14.24
CA ALA A 65 11.02 6.05 14.33
C ALA A 65 9.67 6.29 15.02
N LEU A 66 8.92 5.22 15.28
CA LEU A 66 7.62 5.24 15.94
C LEU A 66 7.71 4.38 17.20
N THR A 67 7.12 4.87 18.27
CA THR A 67 6.89 4.12 19.50
C THR A 67 5.75 3.12 19.31
N GLU A 68 5.71 2.08 20.14
CA GLU A 68 4.65 1.08 20.10
C GLU A 68 3.26 1.69 20.34
N ARG A 69 3.17 2.71 21.20
CA ARG A 69 1.94 3.45 21.45
C ARG A 69 1.45 4.21 20.22
N GLU A 70 2.34 4.92 19.52
CA GLU A 70 2.01 5.62 18.28
C GLU A 70 1.56 4.65 17.19
N VAL A 71 2.21 3.48 17.10
CA VAL A 71 1.80 2.41 16.18
C VAL A 71 0.37 1.97 16.49
N GLN A 72 0.06 1.65 17.75
CA GLN A 72 -1.28 1.22 18.14
C GLN A 72 -2.34 2.31 17.87
N GLN A 73 -2.03 3.57 18.14
CA GLN A 73 -2.94 4.69 17.87
C GLN A 73 -3.17 4.88 16.36
N LEU A 74 -2.12 4.79 15.55
CA LEU A 74 -2.21 4.88 14.09
C LEU A 74 -3.07 3.77 13.50
N VAL A 75 -2.86 2.52 13.93
CA VAL A 75 -3.62 1.37 13.44
C VAL A 75 -5.09 1.51 13.79
N ARG A 76 -5.42 1.88 15.04
CA ARG A 76 -6.80 2.11 15.47
C ARG A 76 -7.48 3.23 14.69
N ALA A 77 -6.79 4.36 14.50
CA ALA A 77 -7.35 5.50 13.78
C ALA A 77 -7.49 5.22 12.28
N ALA A 78 -6.56 4.47 11.68
CA ALA A 78 -6.65 4.03 10.28
C ALA A 78 -7.78 3.02 10.07
N ALA A 79 -8.03 2.12 11.04
CA ALA A 79 -9.12 1.14 10.97
C ALA A 79 -10.52 1.79 10.96
N ALA A 80 -10.67 3.01 11.48
CA ALA A 80 -11.91 3.77 11.37
C ALA A 80 -12.23 4.21 9.93
N GLY A 81 -11.20 4.35 9.07
CA GLY A 81 -11.36 4.59 7.64
C GLY A 81 -11.63 6.04 7.22
N ASP A 82 -11.70 6.99 8.15
CA ASP A 82 -12.15 8.35 7.85
C ASP A 82 -11.03 9.30 7.40
N LYS A 83 -9.76 8.92 7.57
CA LYS A 83 -8.61 9.85 7.47
C LYS A 83 -7.45 9.32 6.64
N PHE A 84 -6.77 10.24 5.96
CA PHE A 84 -5.55 9.92 5.22
C PHE A 84 -4.33 9.82 6.15
N ALA A 85 -3.29 9.12 5.71
CA ALA A 85 -2.05 8.97 6.49
C ALA A 85 -1.40 10.31 6.87
N ALA A 86 -1.56 11.35 6.04
CA ALA A 86 -1.07 12.70 6.35
C ALA A 86 -1.89 13.36 7.47
N GLU A 87 -3.21 13.22 7.43
CA GLU A 87 -4.13 13.74 8.47
C GLU A 87 -3.92 13.03 9.80
N LEU A 88 -3.76 11.69 9.76
CA LEU A 88 -3.44 10.88 10.93
C LEU A 88 -2.12 11.31 11.58
N LYS A 89 -1.09 11.63 10.77
CA LYS A 89 0.17 12.16 11.27
C LYS A 89 -0.04 13.51 11.98
N THR A 90 -0.76 14.43 11.35
CA THR A 90 -0.96 15.78 11.91
C THR A 90 -1.78 15.77 13.19
N GLU A 91 -2.83 14.94 13.24
CA GLU A 91 -3.72 14.86 14.39
C GLU A 91 -3.08 14.18 15.59
N LEU A 92 -2.30 13.11 15.34
CA LEU A 92 -1.58 12.39 16.40
C LEU A 92 -0.25 13.05 16.77
N GLY A 93 0.13 14.17 16.14
CA GLY A 93 1.35 14.91 16.45
C GLY A 93 2.64 14.12 16.19
N ILE A 94 2.63 13.20 15.22
CA ILE A 94 3.75 12.27 14.98
C ILE A 94 4.88 12.97 14.20
N GLU A 95 6.09 12.93 14.74
CA GLU A 95 7.28 13.54 14.13
C GLU A 95 7.84 12.75 12.93
N ALA A 96 7.43 11.49 12.77
CA ALA A 96 7.86 10.65 11.65
C ALA A 96 7.29 11.11 10.30
N SER A 97 7.98 10.80 9.20
CA SER A 97 7.50 11.12 7.85
C SER A 97 6.15 10.46 7.52
N VAL A 98 5.34 11.08 6.66
CA VAL A 98 4.09 10.48 6.14
C VAL A 98 4.36 9.12 5.49
N ARG A 99 5.51 8.97 4.81
CA ARG A 99 5.89 7.70 4.20
C ARG A 99 6.12 6.59 5.24
N THR A 100 6.64 6.94 6.42
CA THR A 100 6.79 6.00 7.55
C THR A 100 5.43 5.49 8.01
N VAL A 101 4.46 6.38 8.16
CA VAL A 101 3.07 6.03 8.51
C VAL A 101 2.46 5.11 7.45
N GLN A 102 2.58 5.46 6.17
CA GLN A 102 2.08 4.60 5.09
C GLN A 102 2.73 3.21 5.10
N ARG A 103 4.06 3.11 5.28
CA ARG A 103 4.75 1.80 5.37
C ARG A 103 4.27 0.99 6.56
N LEU A 104 4.00 1.63 7.69
CA LEU A 104 3.44 0.97 8.85
C LEU A 104 2.08 0.38 8.52
N LEU A 105 1.15 1.19 8.00
CA LEU A 105 -0.21 0.74 7.67
C LEU A 105 -0.21 -0.35 6.59
N GLN A 106 0.71 -0.28 5.61
CA GLN A 106 0.90 -1.33 4.60
C GLN A 106 1.38 -2.68 5.17
N ARG A 107 2.01 -2.69 6.35
CA ARG A 107 2.49 -3.91 7.00
C ARG A 107 1.44 -4.57 7.89
N VAL A 108 0.30 -3.95 8.08
CA VAL A 108 -0.76 -4.46 8.95
C VAL A 108 -1.66 -5.36 8.11
N ASP A 109 -1.71 -6.65 8.45
CA ASP A 109 -2.36 -7.68 7.63
C ASP A 109 -3.85 -7.44 7.36
N HIS A 110 -4.55 -6.81 8.31
CA HIS A 110 -5.99 -6.56 8.21
C HIS A 110 -6.34 -5.21 7.57
N LEU A 111 -5.36 -4.34 7.32
CA LEU A 111 -5.59 -3.03 6.71
C LEU A 111 -5.27 -3.04 5.22
N VAL A 112 -6.23 -2.63 4.41
CA VAL A 112 -6.07 -2.56 2.96
C VAL A 112 -6.41 -1.16 2.47
N TYR A 113 -5.50 -0.58 1.70
CA TYR A 113 -5.74 0.70 1.03
C TYR A 113 -6.66 0.49 -0.17
N THR A 114 -7.94 0.86 -0.02
CA THR A 114 -9.00 0.52 -0.98
C THR A 114 -9.70 1.79 -1.47
N LYS A 115 -10.21 1.76 -2.70
CA LYS A 115 -11.06 2.81 -3.26
C LYS A 115 -12.45 2.73 -2.62
N MET A 116 -12.99 3.87 -2.17
CA MET A 116 -14.38 3.94 -1.69
C MET A 116 -15.35 3.53 -2.79
N ASP A 117 -16.39 2.79 -2.41
CA ASP A 117 -17.45 2.44 -3.35
C ASP A 117 -18.22 3.71 -3.74
N ARG A 118 -18.57 3.80 -5.02
CA ARG A 118 -19.29 4.93 -5.61
C ARG A 118 -20.69 4.51 -6.08
N THR A 119 -21.14 3.32 -5.70
CA THR A 119 -22.49 2.87 -6.01
C THR A 119 -23.50 3.51 -5.06
N LEU A 120 -24.62 3.96 -5.63
CA LEU A 120 -25.79 4.33 -4.83
C LEU A 120 -26.39 3.06 -4.23
N PRO A 121 -26.79 3.06 -2.95
CA PRO A 121 -27.41 1.90 -2.35
C PRO A 121 -28.70 1.55 -3.09
N LEU A 122 -28.76 0.35 -3.67
CA LEU A 122 -29.94 -0.16 -4.36
C LEU A 122 -30.91 -0.79 -3.35
N THR A 123 -32.14 -0.27 -3.30
CA THR A 123 -33.23 -0.89 -2.54
C THR A 123 -33.60 -2.25 -3.14
N ALA A 124 -34.25 -3.11 -2.36
CA ALA A 124 -34.75 -4.40 -2.85
C ALA A 124 -35.71 -4.22 -4.04
N ALA A 125 -36.57 -3.21 -3.99
CA ALA A 125 -37.47 -2.86 -5.08
C ALA A 125 -36.71 -2.48 -6.37
N HIS A 126 -35.67 -1.65 -6.27
CA HIS A 126 -34.84 -1.30 -7.43
C HIS A 126 -34.16 -2.52 -8.04
N LYS A 127 -33.71 -3.48 -7.22
CA LYS A 127 -33.08 -4.71 -7.71
C LYS A 127 -34.09 -5.58 -8.47
N ALA A 128 -35.27 -5.79 -7.90
CA ALA A 128 -36.33 -6.56 -8.55
C ALA A 128 -36.78 -5.94 -9.88
N ALA A 129 -37.02 -4.63 -9.91
CA ALA A 129 -37.41 -3.92 -11.13
C ALA A 129 -36.33 -4.01 -12.23
N ARG A 130 -35.05 -3.89 -11.87
CA ARG A 130 -33.94 -4.04 -12.82
C ARG A 130 -33.82 -5.44 -13.38
N ILE A 131 -34.01 -6.47 -12.55
CA ILE A 131 -33.97 -7.87 -12.99
C ILE A 131 -35.12 -8.14 -13.97
N SER A 132 -36.35 -7.76 -13.60
CA SER A 132 -37.52 -7.95 -14.46
C SER A 132 -37.37 -7.22 -15.81
N TRP A 133 -36.87 -5.98 -15.81
CA TRP A 133 -36.60 -5.25 -17.03
C TRP A 133 -35.53 -5.93 -17.90
N ALA A 134 -34.45 -6.43 -17.28
CA ALA A 134 -33.39 -7.14 -17.99
C ALA A 134 -33.90 -8.45 -18.61
N GLU A 135 -34.69 -9.23 -17.87
CA GLU A 135 -35.30 -10.47 -18.36
C GLU A 135 -36.24 -10.24 -19.54
N GLU A 136 -37.03 -9.17 -19.52
CA GLU A 136 -37.92 -8.81 -20.64
C GLU A 136 -37.14 -8.46 -21.91
N HIS A 137 -36.03 -7.73 -21.79
CA HIS A 137 -35.30 -7.18 -22.93
C HIS A 137 -34.14 -8.06 -23.43
N ILE A 138 -33.74 -9.11 -22.68
CA ILE A 138 -32.64 -10.02 -23.08
C ILE A 138 -33.00 -10.86 -24.32
N LEU A 139 -34.28 -11.18 -24.49
CA LEU A 139 -34.78 -12.03 -25.58
C LEU A 139 -35.08 -11.27 -26.88
N ASN A 140 -34.97 -9.93 -26.88
CA ASN A 140 -35.26 -9.11 -28.05
C ASN A 140 -34.14 -8.12 -28.36
N PRO A 141 -32.96 -8.59 -28.84
CA PRO A 141 -31.83 -7.71 -29.11
C PRO A 141 -32.02 -6.79 -30.31
N GLY A 142 -33.02 -7.05 -31.17
CA GLY A 142 -33.27 -6.27 -32.38
C GLY A 142 -33.73 -4.83 -32.11
N ILE A 143 -34.37 -4.59 -30.96
CA ILE A 143 -34.86 -3.26 -30.57
C ILE A 143 -33.73 -2.26 -30.38
N TRP A 144 -32.55 -2.70 -29.92
CA TRP A 144 -31.44 -1.81 -29.57
C TRP A 144 -30.89 -1.04 -30.77
N LYS A 145 -31.05 -1.57 -31.99
CA LYS A 145 -30.67 -0.86 -33.22
C LYS A 145 -31.53 0.40 -33.45
N TYR A 146 -32.76 0.39 -32.98
CA TYR A 146 -33.75 1.47 -33.16
C TYR A 146 -33.93 2.32 -31.89
N THR A 147 -33.26 1.95 -30.79
CA THR A 147 -33.32 2.69 -29.53
C THR A 147 -32.30 3.82 -29.53
N ALA A 148 -32.77 5.04 -29.26
CA ALA A 148 -31.91 6.16 -28.90
C ALA A 148 -31.83 6.28 -27.37
N PHE A 149 -30.62 6.26 -26.84
CA PHE A 149 -30.33 6.52 -25.43
C PHE A 149 -30.00 7.99 -25.27
N SER A 150 -30.51 8.63 -24.23
CA SER A 150 -30.12 10.00 -23.85
C SER A 150 -29.85 10.05 -22.36
N ASP A 151 -28.87 10.85 -21.97
CA ASP A 151 -28.52 11.05 -20.56
C ASP A 151 -27.95 12.45 -20.33
N GLU A 152 -28.07 12.90 -19.09
CA GLU A 152 -27.51 14.15 -18.60
C GLU A 152 -26.35 13.85 -17.67
N LYS A 153 -25.21 14.47 -17.97
CA LYS A 153 -23.99 14.31 -17.18
C LYS A 153 -23.54 15.63 -16.58
N LYS A 154 -23.59 15.68 -15.25
CA LYS A 154 -22.95 16.73 -14.47
C LYS A 154 -21.47 16.42 -14.22
N PHE A 155 -20.61 17.39 -14.55
CA PHE A 155 -19.19 17.43 -14.24
C PHE A 155 -18.94 18.55 -13.22
N ASN A 156 -18.48 18.19 -12.04
CA ASN A 156 -18.11 19.18 -11.02
C ASN A 156 -16.68 19.70 -11.26
N LEU A 157 -16.45 20.98 -11.01
CA LEU A 157 -15.18 21.67 -11.26
C LEU A 157 -14.25 21.68 -10.01
N ASP A 158 -14.66 21.04 -8.93
CA ASP A 158 -13.98 21.02 -7.62
C ASP A 158 -13.01 19.84 -7.43
N GLY A 159 -12.84 19.00 -8.45
CA GLY A 159 -11.86 17.92 -8.47
C GLY A 159 -12.45 16.59 -8.93
N PRO A 160 -11.63 15.54 -9.02
CA PRO A 160 -12.10 14.30 -9.62
C PRO A 160 -12.96 13.49 -8.64
N ASP A 161 -14.26 13.55 -8.86
CA ASP A 161 -15.32 12.83 -8.14
C ASP A 161 -15.18 11.30 -8.25
N GLY A 162 -14.41 10.70 -7.37
CA GLY A 162 -14.34 9.24 -7.24
C GLY A 162 -12.96 8.65 -6.98
N PHE A 163 -11.92 9.45 -6.79
CA PHE A 163 -10.61 8.94 -6.35
C PHE A 163 -10.39 9.09 -4.84
N LYS A 164 -11.44 8.85 -4.05
CA LYS A 164 -11.30 8.75 -2.59
C LYS A 164 -10.84 7.33 -2.25
N TYR A 165 -9.60 7.23 -1.79
CA TYR A 165 -9.03 6.01 -1.22
C TYR A 165 -8.91 6.17 0.28
N TYR A 166 -8.97 5.06 1.00
CA TYR A 166 -8.87 5.06 2.45
C TYR A 166 -8.29 3.73 2.93
N TRP A 167 -7.87 3.72 4.19
CA TRP A 167 -7.48 2.50 4.87
C TRP A 167 -8.74 1.80 5.34
N ARG A 168 -8.99 0.59 4.83
CA ARG A 168 -10.13 -0.23 5.22
C ARG A 168 -9.66 -1.39 6.07
N ASP A 169 -10.29 -1.59 7.21
CA ASP A 169 -10.20 -2.83 7.96
C ASP A 169 -11.00 -3.94 7.24
N MET A 170 -10.34 -5.01 6.82
CA MET A 170 -10.89 -6.08 5.98
C MET A 170 -12.22 -6.69 6.45
N PRO A 171 -12.48 -6.90 7.76
CA PRO A 171 -13.75 -7.41 8.25
C PRO A 171 -14.93 -6.46 8.00
N GLN A 172 -14.67 -5.17 7.74
CA GLN A 172 -15.71 -4.18 7.56
C GLN A 172 -16.12 -4.05 6.08
N PRO A 173 -17.41 -3.80 5.81
CA PRO A 173 -17.87 -3.53 4.45
C PRO A 173 -17.17 -2.29 3.89
N ALA A 174 -17.02 -2.23 2.56
CA ALA A 174 -16.48 -1.04 1.92
C ALA A 174 -17.38 0.16 2.19
N GLN A 175 -16.80 1.26 2.69
CA GLN A 175 -17.50 2.53 2.76
C GLN A 175 -17.88 3.00 1.36
N SER A 176 -19.15 3.41 1.23
CA SER A 176 -19.67 4.11 0.07
C SER A 176 -19.61 5.61 0.30
N TYR A 177 -19.26 6.40 -0.72
CA TYR A 177 -19.45 7.85 -0.67
C TYR A 177 -20.48 8.28 -1.72
N VAL A 178 -21.39 9.16 -1.29
CA VAL A 178 -22.38 9.76 -2.19
C VAL A 178 -21.76 11.00 -2.82
N ARG A 179 -21.91 11.14 -4.15
CA ARG A 179 -21.50 12.38 -4.81
C ARG A 179 -22.30 13.55 -4.26
N ARG A 180 -21.60 14.67 -4.09
CA ARG A 180 -22.26 15.94 -3.84
C ARG A 180 -23.23 16.23 -5.00
N GLN A 181 -24.52 16.30 -4.68
CA GLN A 181 -25.54 16.61 -5.68
C GLN A 181 -25.52 18.10 -6.03
N ASN A 182 -25.42 18.98 -5.02
CA ASN A 182 -25.61 20.42 -5.15
C ASN A 182 -24.44 21.25 -4.59
N GLY A 183 -24.20 22.40 -5.22
CA GLY A 183 -23.18 23.40 -4.84
C GLY A 183 -21.82 23.20 -5.52
N GLY A 184 -21.01 24.26 -5.52
CA GLY A 184 -19.79 24.34 -6.33
C GLY A 184 -20.07 24.73 -7.79
N GLY A 185 -19.02 24.99 -8.55
CA GLY A 185 -19.12 25.18 -10.00
C GLY A 185 -19.26 23.82 -10.70
N SER A 186 -20.18 23.72 -11.66
CA SER A 186 -20.38 22.49 -12.42
C SER A 186 -20.82 22.79 -13.85
N ILE A 187 -20.45 21.93 -14.77
CA ILE A 187 -20.95 21.94 -16.16
C ILE A 187 -21.88 20.75 -16.32
N MET A 188 -23.09 21.00 -16.80
CA MET A 188 -24.03 19.95 -17.15
C MET A 188 -24.06 19.80 -18.66
N VAL A 189 -24.01 18.56 -19.11
CA VAL A 189 -23.96 18.21 -20.52
C VAL A 189 -25.04 17.22 -20.81
N TRP A 190 -25.76 17.42 -21.90
CA TRP A 190 -26.69 16.45 -22.45
C TRP A 190 -26.09 15.82 -23.71
N VAL A 191 -26.29 14.52 -23.86
CA VAL A 191 -25.95 13.78 -25.07
C VAL A 191 -26.93 12.64 -25.29
N ALA A 192 -27.22 12.36 -26.56
CA ALA A 192 -27.91 11.16 -26.97
C ALA A 192 -27.06 10.34 -27.95
N PHE A 193 -27.28 9.04 -27.99
CA PHE A 193 -26.67 8.15 -28.97
C PHE A 193 -27.59 6.99 -29.31
N SER A 194 -27.44 6.47 -30.52
CA SER A 194 -28.09 5.25 -31.01
C SER A 194 -27.06 4.37 -31.71
N ALA A 195 -27.49 3.25 -32.27
CA ALA A 195 -26.62 2.40 -33.09
C ALA A 195 -26.05 3.11 -34.34
N GLU A 196 -26.69 4.18 -34.80
CA GLU A 196 -26.29 4.91 -36.01
C GLU A 196 -25.31 6.05 -35.74
N GLY A 197 -25.25 6.55 -34.50
CA GLY A 197 -24.35 7.65 -34.16
C GLY A 197 -24.70 8.34 -32.86
N LYS A 198 -24.06 9.47 -32.62
CA LYS A 198 -24.26 10.33 -31.45
C LYS A 198 -24.84 11.68 -31.87
N SER A 199 -25.65 12.27 -31.00
CA SER A 199 -26.10 13.65 -31.15
C SER A 199 -24.93 14.62 -30.94
N GLU A 200 -25.17 15.88 -31.26
CA GLU A 200 -24.32 16.96 -30.77
C GLU A 200 -24.35 17.00 -29.24
N LEU A 201 -23.21 17.36 -28.67
CA LEU A 201 -23.05 17.50 -27.24
C LEU A 201 -23.52 18.90 -26.84
N VAL A 202 -24.57 18.95 -26.01
CA VAL A 202 -25.21 20.21 -25.62
C VAL A 202 -24.79 20.57 -24.21
N ILE A 203 -24.21 21.76 -24.02
CA ILE A 203 -23.94 22.30 -22.68
C ILE A 203 -25.21 22.97 -22.18
N LEU A 204 -25.74 22.44 -21.08
CA LEU A 204 -26.95 22.94 -20.45
C LEU A 204 -26.60 24.10 -19.52
N ARG A 205 -27.31 25.23 -19.69
CA ARG A 205 -27.13 26.44 -18.87
C ARG A 205 -28.35 26.62 -17.96
N GLY A 206 -28.14 26.56 -16.65
CA GLY A 206 -29.21 26.73 -15.65
C GLY A 206 -29.64 25.43 -14.97
N GLN A 207 -30.70 25.48 -14.17
CA GLN A 207 -31.35 24.29 -13.62
C GLN A 207 -32.41 23.80 -14.60
N GLN A 208 -32.40 22.50 -14.92
CA GLN A 208 -33.50 21.87 -15.63
C GLN A 208 -34.59 21.49 -14.61
N ASN A 209 -35.83 21.85 -14.93
CA ASN A 209 -37.03 21.53 -14.16
C ASN A 209 -37.56 20.15 -14.54
#